data_AF-A0A4V1UQH5-F1
#
_entry.id   AF-A0A4V1UQH5-F1
#
_cell.length_a   1.000
_cell.length_b   1.000
_cell.length_c   1.000
_cell.angle_alpha   90.00
_cell.angle_beta   90.00
_cell.angle_gamma   90.00
#
_symmetry.space_group_name_H-M   'P 1'
#
loop_
_entity.id
_entity.type
_entity.pdbx_description
1 polymer ?
#
loop_
_entity_poly.entity_id
_entity_poly.type
_entity_poly.pdbx_seq_one_letter_code
_entity_poly.pdbx_strand_id
1 'polypeptide(L)'
;MLSAVFLGFLTQTPTAPIADNPEVLAWSEKIVALTKAPEPDWSKVTAELNHSRAFIHEEIAADRLKTAADFQRASRLVDDSRGWFENRMLQHELSLCAFLLGAKEGNPSFRQSWDGLMGALGRKQRFGFFSRPKPGTKKFAPYNVDPNRPSAMVLLYFTKPQEAIARAKAARDSVEMEAIRKVDQDDRQTDWKPEEIEGIMARDAKRLARTKELLKQGRLVTARDLHNASLLLQHSDSADDYAAAHELAVAAFLLGDGEARWLISRTYDRFLLQLGHRQRLGTQYWPGTVEGLGPMDDKWMNDTIRTTLGAATLEKTREIAKQYATGG
;
A
#
# COMPACT_ATOMS: atom_id res chain seq x y z
N MET A 1 26.70 -17.77 -35.27
CA MET A 1 25.76 -18.86 -35.65
C MET A 1 24.73 -18.96 -34.54
N LEU A 2 23.51 -18.49 -34.80
CA LEU A 2 22.39 -18.44 -33.86
C LEU A 2 21.69 -19.79 -33.82
N SER A 3 21.57 -20.41 -32.63
CA SER A 3 20.66 -21.52 -32.39
C SER A 3 19.42 -21.00 -31.67
N ALA A 4 18.30 -20.99 -32.38
CA ALA A 4 16.98 -20.69 -31.85
C ALA A 4 16.42 -21.93 -31.13
N VAL A 5 16.20 -21.82 -29.82
CA VAL A 5 15.41 -22.79 -29.06
C VAL A 5 13.97 -22.30 -29.06
N PHE A 6 13.11 -22.96 -29.82
CA PHE A 6 11.66 -22.80 -29.73
C PHE A 6 11.19 -23.44 -28.42
N LEU A 7 10.85 -22.62 -27.42
CA LEU A 7 10.08 -23.06 -26.27
C LEU A 7 8.63 -23.28 -26.71
N GLY A 8 8.18 -24.53 -26.71
CA GLY A 8 6.77 -24.87 -26.89
C GLY A 8 5.95 -24.33 -25.71
N PHE A 9 4.99 -23.45 -26.00
CA PHE A 9 3.96 -23.08 -25.05
C PHE A 9 3.04 -24.28 -24.82
N LEU A 10 3.26 -25.01 -23.73
CA LEU A 10 2.22 -25.85 -23.15
C LEU A 10 1.07 -24.92 -22.73
N THR A 11 -0.06 -25.03 -23.42
CA THR A 11 -1.31 -24.40 -23.00
C THR A 11 -1.71 -25.01 -21.64
N GLN A 12 -1.38 -24.33 -20.54
CA GLN A 12 -1.94 -24.67 -19.24
C GLN A 12 -3.46 -24.56 -19.36
N THR A 13 -4.17 -25.65 -19.10
CA THR A 13 -5.61 -25.63 -18.88
C THR A 13 -5.93 -24.58 -17.82
N PRO A 14 -6.91 -23.68 -18.03
CA PRO A 14 -7.27 -22.69 -17.02
C PRO A 14 -7.62 -23.42 -15.72
N THR A 15 -6.84 -23.19 -14.66
CA THR A 15 -7.22 -23.61 -13.31
C THR A 15 -8.59 -23.02 -13.00
N ALA A 16 -9.50 -23.83 -12.47
CA ALA A 16 -10.80 -23.35 -12.03
C ALA A 16 -10.61 -22.14 -11.09
N PRO A 17 -11.44 -21.09 -11.20
CA PRO A 17 -11.32 -19.93 -10.34
C PRO A 17 -11.41 -20.37 -8.88
N ILE A 18 -10.48 -19.92 -8.05
CA ILE A 18 -10.48 -20.20 -6.62
C ILE A 18 -11.78 -19.62 -6.04
N ALA A 19 -12.54 -20.46 -5.34
CA ALA A 19 -13.79 -20.04 -4.71
C ALA A 19 -13.52 -19.18 -3.46
N ASP A 20 -14.43 -18.27 -3.17
CA ASP A 20 -14.44 -17.50 -1.93
C ASP A 20 -14.52 -18.42 -0.70
N ASN A 21 -13.91 -18.01 0.40
CA ASN A 21 -13.97 -18.71 1.67
C ASN A 21 -15.38 -18.55 2.31
N PRO A 22 -16.16 -19.63 2.46
CA PRO A 22 -17.53 -19.56 2.94
C PRO A 22 -17.63 -19.15 4.42
N GLU A 23 -16.61 -19.45 5.23
CA GLU A 23 -16.60 -19.08 6.66
C GLU A 23 -16.35 -17.59 6.84
N VAL A 24 -15.45 -17.01 6.04
CA VAL A 24 -15.22 -15.55 5.99
C VAL A 24 -16.48 -14.82 5.52
N LEU A 25 -17.20 -15.39 4.54
CA LEU A 25 -18.51 -14.87 4.11
C LEU A 25 -19.53 -14.90 5.26
N ALA A 26 -19.69 -16.04 5.94
CA ALA A 26 -20.63 -16.18 7.05
C ALA A 26 -20.35 -15.18 8.19
N TRP A 27 -19.08 -14.99 8.56
CA TRP A 27 -18.68 -13.96 9.53
C TRP A 27 -19.04 -12.55 9.06
N SER A 28 -18.75 -12.23 7.80
CA SER A 28 -19.07 -10.93 7.22
C SER A 28 -20.58 -10.67 7.25
N GLU A 29 -21.40 -11.66 6.86
CA GLU A 29 -22.87 -11.55 6.87
C GLU A 29 -23.41 -11.36 8.29
N LYS A 30 -22.85 -12.09 9.27
CA LYS A 30 -23.19 -11.94 10.69
C LYS A 30 -22.96 -10.51 11.19
N ILE A 31 -21.78 -9.93 10.94
CA ILE A 31 -21.46 -8.56 11.35
C ILE A 31 -22.33 -7.53 10.62
N VAL A 32 -22.57 -7.72 9.32
CA VAL A 32 -23.44 -6.83 8.52
C VAL A 32 -24.87 -6.86 9.06
N ALA A 33 -25.41 -8.03 9.38
CA ALA A 33 -26.75 -8.16 9.95
C ALA A 33 -26.89 -7.44 11.30
N LEU A 34 -25.89 -7.55 12.18
CA LEU A 34 -25.87 -6.83 13.46
C LEU A 34 -25.79 -5.31 13.28
N THR A 35 -24.96 -4.86 12.34
CA THR A 35 -24.72 -3.42 12.09
C THR A 35 -25.91 -2.74 11.41
N LYS A 36 -26.68 -3.47 10.59
CA LYS A 36 -27.84 -2.96 9.86
C LYS A 36 -29.18 -3.19 10.57
N ALA A 37 -29.17 -3.72 11.80
CA ALA A 37 -30.39 -3.83 12.60
C ALA A 37 -31.05 -2.44 12.80
N PRO A 38 -32.38 -2.34 12.95
CA PRO A 38 -33.05 -1.06 13.20
C PRO A 38 -32.50 -0.32 14.42
N GLU A 39 -32.12 -1.07 15.46
CA GLU A 39 -31.45 -0.59 16.66
C GLU A 39 -30.19 -1.45 16.90
N PRO A 40 -29.03 -1.07 16.30
CA PRO A 40 -27.81 -1.85 16.44
C PRO A 40 -27.30 -1.85 17.89
N ASP A 41 -27.12 -3.04 18.45
CA ASP A 41 -26.38 -3.21 19.70
C ASP A 41 -24.88 -3.16 19.40
N TRP A 42 -24.29 -1.97 19.57
CA TRP A 42 -22.86 -1.74 19.34
C TRP A 42 -21.96 -2.51 20.30
N SER A 43 -22.44 -2.91 21.48
CA SER A 43 -21.67 -3.75 22.40
C SER A 43 -21.52 -5.16 21.82
N LYS A 44 -22.61 -5.71 21.27
CA LYS A 44 -22.62 -6.99 20.58
C LYS A 44 -21.80 -6.96 19.29
N VAL A 45 -21.95 -5.92 18.47
CA VAL A 45 -21.11 -5.73 17.26
C VAL A 45 -19.63 -5.71 17.64
N THR A 46 -19.26 -4.98 18.69
CA THR A 46 -17.87 -4.90 19.16
C THR A 46 -17.36 -6.26 19.65
N ALA A 47 -18.17 -7.00 20.41
CA ALA A 47 -17.80 -8.35 20.88
C ALA A 47 -17.59 -9.31 19.71
N GLU A 48 -18.46 -9.28 18.71
CA GLU A 48 -18.34 -10.13 17.52
C GLU A 48 -17.16 -9.74 16.64
N LEU A 49 -16.83 -8.45 16.54
CA LEU A 49 -15.61 -7.99 15.88
C LEU A 49 -14.34 -8.48 16.60
N ASN A 50 -14.36 -8.61 17.93
CA ASN A 50 -13.23 -9.20 18.66
C ASN A 50 -13.04 -10.68 18.32
N HIS A 51 -14.13 -11.44 18.21
CA HIS A 51 -14.06 -12.85 17.80
C HIS A 51 -13.64 -12.99 16.33
N SER A 52 -14.19 -12.17 15.42
CA SER A 52 -13.82 -12.23 14.01
C SER A 52 -12.36 -11.88 13.77
N ARG A 53 -11.73 -11.01 14.59
CA ARG A 53 -10.28 -10.77 14.52
C ARG A 53 -9.47 -12.03 14.79
N ALA A 54 -9.78 -12.75 15.86
CA ALA A 54 -9.12 -14.01 16.17
C ALA A 54 -9.29 -15.04 15.04
N PHE A 55 -10.51 -15.17 14.52
CA PHE A 55 -10.79 -16.02 13.36
C PHE A 55 -9.96 -15.63 12.13
N ILE A 56 -9.90 -14.35 11.76
CA ILE A 56 -9.10 -13.90 10.60
C ILE A 56 -7.61 -14.17 10.79
N HIS A 57 -7.08 -14.06 12.02
CA HIS A 57 -5.70 -14.44 12.30
C HIS A 57 -5.44 -15.92 11.98
N GLU A 58 -6.38 -16.80 12.32
CA GLU A 58 -6.32 -18.24 12.00
C GLU A 58 -6.43 -18.49 10.49
N GLU A 59 -7.31 -17.78 9.79
CA GLU A 59 -7.45 -17.86 8.32
C GLU A 59 -6.16 -17.43 7.60
N ILE A 60 -5.48 -16.39 8.09
CA ILE A 60 -4.18 -15.96 7.56
C ILE A 60 -3.11 -17.02 7.85
N ALA A 61 -3.04 -17.53 9.08
CA ALA A 61 -2.06 -18.53 9.48
C ALA A 61 -2.19 -19.84 8.68
N ALA A 62 -3.42 -20.22 8.35
CA ALA A 62 -3.72 -21.38 7.51
C ALA A 62 -3.71 -21.07 6.00
N ASP A 63 -3.37 -19.84 5.61
CA ASP A 63 -3.29 -19.39 4.23
C ASP A 63 -4.60 -19.61 3.43
N ARG A 64 -5.76 -19.36 4.06
CA ARG A 64 -7.10 -19.59 3.52
C ARG A 64 -7.78 -18.37 2.89
N LEU A 65 -7.14 -17.20 2.92
CA LEU A 65 -7.61 -16.01 2.20
C LEU A 65 -6.96 -15.96 0.82
N LYS A 66 -7.75 -16.12 -0.25
CA LYS A 66 -7.23 -16.26 -1.62
C LYS A 66 -7.81 -15.27 -2.62
N THR A 67 -9.08 -14.91 -2.47
CA THR A 67 -9.77 -14.07 -3.46
C THR A 67 -9.81 -12.61 -3.01
N ALA A 68 -10.06 -11.71 -3.96
CA ALA A 68 -10.29 -10.29 -3.65
C ALA A 68 -11.43 -10.10 -2.63
N ALA A 69 -12.45 -10.96 -2.68
CA ALA A 69 -13.59 -10.92 -1.78
C ALA A 69 -13.23 -11.44 -0.38
N ASP A 70 -12.38 -12.46 -0.26
CA ASP A 70 -11.85 -12.92 1.03
C ASP A 70 -11.14 -11.77 1.75
N PHE A 71 -10.17 -11.14 1.08
CA PHE A 71 -9.42 -10.03 1.65
C PHE A 71 -10.30 -8.82 1.97
N GLN A 72 -11.31 -8.53 1.13
CA GLN A 72 -12.24 -7.43 1.37
C GLN A 72 -13.10 -7.65 2.61
N ARG A 73 -13.62 -8.87 2.78
CA ARG A 73 -14.41 -9.24 3.96
C ARG A 73 -13.53 -9.29 5.20
N ALA A 74 -12.35 -9.90 5.10
CA ALA A 74 -11.38 -9.97 6.19
C ALA A 74 -10.99 -8.57 6.69
N SER A 75 -10.76 -7.59 5.80
CA SER A 75 -10.42 -6.23 6.22
C SER A 75 -11.53 -5.52 7.01
N ARG A 76 -12.80 -5.83 6.72
CA ARG A 76 -13.96 -5.35 7.48
C ARG A 76 -14.07 -6.06 8.83
N LEU A 77 -13.79 -7.37 8.86
CA LEU A 77 -13.84 -8.21 10.05
C LEU A 77 -12.72 -7.92 11.07
N VAL A 78 -11.65 -7.24 10.65
CA VAL A 78 -10.60 -6.76 11.55
C VAL A 78 -10.72 -5.28 11.93
N ASP A 79 -11.72 -4.56 11.42
CA ASP A 79 -11.92 -3.13 11.71
C ASP A 79 -11.99 -2.87 13.21
N ASP A 80 -11.24 -1.89 13.69
CA ASP A 80 -11.12 -1.60 15.11
C ASP A 80 -11.45 -0.15 15.44
N SER A 81 -12.69 0.09 15.85
CA SER A 81 -13.20 1.39 16.26
C SER A 81 -12.45 2.02 17.45
N ARG A 82 -11.71 1.23 18.25
CA ARG A 82 -10.88 1.74 19.35
C ARG A 82 -9.52 2.26 18.87
N GLY A 83 -9.12 1.89 17.65
CA GLY A 83 -7.94 2.44 16.99
C GLY A 83 -6.62 1.81 17.44
N TRP A 84 -6.61 0.54 17.87
CA TRP A 84 -5.35 -0.14 18.15
C TRP A 84 -4.52 -0.26 16.87
N PHE A 85 -3.24 0.08 17.00
CA PHE A 85 -2.32 0.22 15.86
C PHE A 85 -2.24 -1.05 15.03
N GLU A 86 -2.04 -2.20 15.66
CA GLU A 86 -1.85 -3.49 14.99
C GLU A 86 -3.09 -3.90 14.19
N ASN A 87 -4.29 -3.62 14.72
CA ASN A 87 -5.54 -3.92 14.03
C ASN A 87 -5.76 -2.99 12.84
N ARG A 88 -5.43 -1.69 12.98
CA ARG A 88 -5.51 -0.71 11.87
C ARG A 88 -4.50 -1.02 10.78
N MET A 89 -3.31 -1.47 11.16
CA MET A 89 -2.25 -1.91 10.25
C MET A 89 -2.70 -3.15 9.46
N LEU A 90 -3.18 -4.19 10.14
CA LEU A 90 -3.70 -5.40 9.49
C LEU A 90 -4.90 -5.08 8.58
N GLN A 91 -5.83 -4.24 9.03
CA GLN A 91 -6.96 -3.79 8.22
C GLN A 91 -6.50 -3.15 6.90
N HIS A 92 -5.47 -2.30 6.96
CA HIS A 92 -4.91 -1.65 5.79
C HIS A 92 -4.25 -2.63 4.83
N GLU A 93 -3.44 -3.55 5.35
CA GLU A 93 -2.76 -4.60 4.58
C GLU A 93 -3.76 -5.51 3.85
N LEU A 94 -4.81 -5.96 4.54
CA LEU A 94 -5.87 -6.77 3.93
C LEU A 94 -6.69 -5.97 2.90
N SER A 95 -6.95 -4.69 3.18
CA SER A 95 -7.63 -3.81 2.22
C SER A 95 -6.82 -3.65 0.94
N LEU A 96 -5.50 -3.43 1.04
CA LEU A 96 -4.60 -3.37 -0.10
C LEU A 96 -4.65 -4.67 -0.93
N CYS A 97 -4.58 -5.84 -0.29
CA CYS A 97 -4.71 -7.12 -1.00
C CYS A 97 -6.01 -7.21 -1.81
N ALA A 98 -7.14 -6.83 -1.20
CA ALA A 98 -8.42 -6.82 -1.89
C ALA A 98 -8.41 -5.92 -3.14
N PHE A 99 -7.85 -4.71 -3.03
CA PHE A 99 -7.74 -3.78 -4.17
C PHE A 99 -6.85 -4.33 -5.27
N LEU A 100 -5.67 -4.85 -4.91
CA LEU A 100 -4.69 -5.34 -5.88
C LEU A 100 -5.18 -6.60 -6.61
N LEU A 101 -6.08 -7.37 -5.99
CA LEU A 101 -6.77 -8.51 -6.61
C LEU A 101 -8.06 -8.13 -7.37
N GLY A 102 -8.40 -6.83 -7.45
CA GLY A 102 -9.48 -6.33 -8.28
C GLY A 102 -10.86 -6.31 -7.62
N ALA A 103 -10.95 -6.22 -6.29
CA ALA A 103 -12.23 -6.01 -5.60
C ALA A 103 -12.95 -4.76 -6.15
N LYS A 104 -14.17 -4.96 -6.68
CA LYS A 104 -14.92 -3.92 -7.40
C LYS A 104 -15.75 -3.01 -6.48
N GLU A 105 -16.02 -3.42 -5.25
CA GLU A 105 -16.88 -2.64 -4.36
C GLU A 105 -16.12 -1.47 -3.73
N GLY A 106 -16.37 -0.29 -4.29
CA GLY A 106 -16.43 0.95 -3.54
C GLY A 106 -15.06 1.49 -3.13
N ASN A 107 -14.92 2.78 -3.34
CA ASN A 107 -13.75 3.54 -2.95
C ASN A 107 -13.66 3.98 -1.46
N PRO A 108 -14.33 3.37 -0.44
CA PRO A 108 -14.07 3.75 0.95
C PRO A 108 -12.97 2.92 1.65
N SER A 109 -12.68 1.66 1.28
CA SER A 109 -11.79 0.82 2.12
C SER A 109 -10.33 1.28 2.16
N PHE A 110 -9.75 1.78 1.07
CA PHE A 110 -8.37 2.30 1.10
C PHE A 110 -8.31 3.59 1.92
N ARG A 111 -9.17 4.57 1.62
CA ARG A 111 -9.21 5.85 2.34
C ARG A 111 -9.49 5.66 3.83
N GLN A 112 -10.43 4.79 4.18
CA GLN A 112 -10.77 4.46 5.55
C GLN A 112 -9.60 3.81 6.28
N SER A 113 -9.03 2.74 5.72
CA SER A 113 -7.96 1.98 6.38
C SER A 113 -6.68 2.81 6.47
N TRP A 114 -6.35 3.58 5.44
CA TRP A 114 -5.17 4.44 5.43
C TRP A 114 -5.32 5.62 6.39
N ASP A 115 -6.45 6.35 6.38
CA ASP A 115 -6.69 7.42 7.36
C ASP A 115 -6.80 6.87 8.78
N GLY A 116 -7.29 5.63 8.94
CA GLY A 116 -7.37 4.94 10.22
C GLY A 116 -6.00 4.57 10.78
N LEU A 117 -5.12 4.03 9.92
CA LEU A 117 -3.73 3.75 10.24
C LEU A 117 -2.95 5.04 10.54
N MET A 118 -3.14 6.08 9.73
CA MET A 118 -2.57 7.41 9.98
C MET A 118 -2.97 7.94 11.36
N GLY A 119 -4.24 7.84 11.73
CA GLY A 119 -4.71 8.22 13.07
C GLY A 119 -4.06 7.41 14.20
N ALA A 120 -3.93 6.08 14.03
CA ALA A 120 -3.27 5.21 15.02
C ALA A 120 -1.76 5.49 15.15
N LEU A 121 -1.14 5.99 14.09
CA LEU A 121 0.25 6.48 14.06
C LEU A 121 0.39 7.93 14.58
N GLY A 122 -0.68 8.53 15.11
CA GLY A 122 -0.68 9.92 15.58
C GLY A 122 -0.63 10.97 14.47
N ARG A 123 -0.85 10.58 13.21
CA ARG A 123 -0.81 11.45 12.03
C ARG A 123 -2.21 11.94 11.65
N LYS A 124 -2.24 12.91 10.75
CA LYS A 124 -3.46 13.52 10.21
C LYS A 124 -4.06 12.66 9.09
N GLN A 125 -5.36 12.79 8.88
CA GLN A 125 -6.05 12.12 7.78
C GLN A 125 -5.54 12.65 6.44
N ARG A 126 -5.19 11.76 5.52
CA ARG A 126 -4.71 12.09 4.18
C ARG A 126 -5.89 12.36 3.24
N PHE A 127 -6.92 11.53 3.34
CA PHE A 127 -8.11 11.62 2.48
C PHE A 127 -9.28 12.35 3.14
N GLY A 128 -9.30 12.42 4.47
CA GLY A 128 -10.39 13.01 5.24
C GLY A 128 -11.62 12.13 5.25
N PHE A 129 -11.43 10.81 5.36
CA PHE A 129 -12.49 9.82 5.37
C PHE A 129 -13.42 9.99 6.58
N PHE A 130 -12.85 10.15 7.78
CA PHE A 130 -13.61 10.33 9.00
C PHE A 130 -14.06 11.77 9.16
N SER A 131 -15.35 11.93 9.45
CA SER A 131 -16.00 13.23 9.63
C SER A 131 -16.68 13.33 10.99
N ARG A 132 -16.87 14.56 11.47
CA ARG A 132 -17.60 14.89 12.70
C ARG A 132 -18.66 15.95 12.39
N PRO A 133 -19.76 16.01 13.17
CA PRO A 133 -20.74 17.08 13.01
C PRO A 133 -20.06 18.44 13.27
N LYS A 134 -20.28 19.41 12.38
CA LYS A 134 -19.83 20.77 12.62
C LYS A 134 -20.63 21.35 13.79
N PRO A 135 -19.97 22.01 14.76
CA PRO A 135 -20.66 22.62 15.90
C PRO A 135 -21.85 23.48 15.44
N GLY A 136 -23.02 23.26 16.04
CA GLY A 136 -24.24 24.00 15.73
C GLY A 136 -24.91 23.65 14.39
N THR A 137 -24.50 22.59 13.68
CA THR A 137 -25.13 22.19 12.41
C THR A 137 -25.34 20.68 12.31
N LYS A 138 -26.26 20.26 11.43
CA LYS A 138 -26.41 18.85 11.02
C LYS A 138 -25.39 18.43 9.93
N LYS A 139 -24.48 19.31 9.51
CA LYS A 139 -23.50 19.02 8.45
C LYS A 139 -22.27 18.36 9.05
N PHE A 140 -21.77 17.31 8.40
CA PHE A 140 -20.52 16.65 8.77
C PHE A 140 -19.37 17.23 7.94
N ALA A 141 -18.18 17.31 8.54
CA ALA A 141 -16.96 17.67 7.83
C ALA A 141 -15.79 16.79 8.27
N PRO A 142 -14.84 16.50 7.35
CA PRO A 142 -13.56 15.90 7.72
C PRO A 142 -12.89 16.72 8.83
N TYR A 143 -12.27 16.04 9.79
CA TYR A 143 -11.53 16.67 10.87
C TYR A 143 -10.06 16.23 10.84
N ASN A 144 -9.14 17.03 11.37
CA ASN A 144 -7.72 16.69 11.44
C ASN A 144 -7.14 16.19 10.09
N VAL A 145 -7.48 16.86 8.99
CA VAL A 145 -6.95 16.54 7.66
C VAL A 145 -5.58 17.17 7.49
N ASP A 146 -4.65 16.42 6.92
CA ASP A 146 -3.31 16.88 6.61
C ASP A 146 -3.37 18.05 5.61
N PRO A 147 -2.72 19.19 5.87
CA PRO A 147 -2.64 20.27 4.89
C PRO A 147 -1.89 19.83 3.61
N ASN A 148 -0.96 18.90 3.70
CA ASN A 148 -0.21 18.34 2.57
C ASN A 148 -0.94 17.12 1.99
N ARG A 149 -2.15 17.35 1.48
CA ARG A 149 -3.03 16.29 0.95
C ARG A 149 -2.37 15.49 -0.18
N PRO A 150 -2.84 14.26 -0.47
CA PRO A 150 -2.43 13.52 -1.66
C PRO A 150 -2.62 14.37 -2.93
N SER A 151 -1.85 14.06 -3.98
CA SER A 151 -1.94 14.81 -5.24
C SER A 151 -3.36 14.77 -5.82
N ALA A 152 -3.69 15.74 -6.68
CA ALA A 152 -5.04 15.86 -7.25
C ALA A 152 -5.50 14.56 -7.93
N MET A 153 -4.59 13.85 -8.59
CA MET A 153 -4.89 12.60 -9.29
C MET A 153 -5.07 11.40 -8.36
N VAL A 154 -4.30 11.33 -7.29
CA VAL A 154 -4.51 10.33 -6.23
C VAL A 154 -5.86 10.56 -5.56
N LEU A 155 -6.17 11.80 -5.15
CA LEU A 155 -7.48 12.16 -4.60
C LEU A 155 -8.62 11.84 -5.55
N LEU A 156 -8.48 12.16 -6.84
CA LEU A 156 -9.48 11.86 -7.86
C LEU A 156 -9.69 10.36 -7.99
N TYR A 157 -8.60 9.56 -8.05
CA TYR A 157 -8.73 8.11 -8.13
C TYR A 157 -9.52 7.56 -6.95
N PHE A 158 -9.18 7.97 -5.73
CA PHE A 158 -9.80 7.45 -4.50
C PHE A 158 -11.17 8.07 -4.15
N THR A 159 -11.67 9.02 -4.94
CA THR A 159 -13.02 9.57 -4.77
C THR A 159 -13.93 9.27 -5.95
N LYS A 160 -13.38 9.24 -7.17
CA LYS A 160 -14.08 9.11 -8.44
C LYS A 160 -13.22 8.30 -9.45
N PRO A 161 -13.14 6.97 -9.28
CA PRO A 161 -12.15 6.15 -9.98
C PRO A 161 -12.36 6.15 -11.49
N GLN A 162 -13.62 6.17 -11.96
CA GLN A 162 -13.91 6.20 -13.40
C GLN A 162 -13.49 7.52 -14.06
N GLU A 163 -13.66 8.66 -13.36
CA GLU A 163 -13.17 9.96 -13.84
C GLU A 163 -11.63 9.99 -13.90
N ALA A 164 -10.97 9.43 -12.87
CA ALA A 164 -9.51 9.32 -12.85
C ALA A 164 -8.97 8.43 -13.99
N ILE A 165 -9.58 7.27 -14.21
CA ILE A 165 -9.20 6.34 -15.28
C ILE A 165 -9.39 7.01 -16.64
N ALA A 166 -10.52 7.68 -16.87
CA ALA A 166 -10.77 8.39 -18.13
C ALA A 166 -9.74 9.51 -18.35
N ARG A 167 -9.43 10.29 -17.31
CA ARG A 167 -8.44 11.36 -17.37
C ARG A 167 -7.02 10.84 -17.63
N ALA A 168 -6.62 9.77 -16.96
CA ALA A 168 -5.31 9.15 -17.16
C ALA A 168 -5.15 8.59 -18.58
N LYS A 169 -6.20 7.94 -19.12
CA LYS A 169 -6.19 7.41 -20.49
C LYS A 169 -6.15 8.50 -21.57
N ALA A 170 -6.72 9.67 -21.30
CA ALA A 170 -6.70 10.80 -22.24
C ALA A 170 -5.41 11.62 -22.18
N ALA A 171 -4.61 11.47 -21.12
CA ALA A 171 -3.35 12.17 -20.93
C ALA A 171 -2.19 11.46 -21.65
N ARG A 172 -1.10 12.19 -21.85
CA ARG A 172 0.19 11.64 -22.29
C ARG A 172 1.16 11.70 -21.12
N ASP A 173 2.07 10.74 -21.05
CA ASP A 173 3.12 10.71 -20.03
C ASP A 173 3.95 12.00 -20.07
N SER A 174 4.35 12.47 -18.89
CA SER A 174 5.17 13.65 -18.71
C SER A 174 6.61 13.35 -19.13
N VAL A 175 7.03 13.92 -20.27
CA VAL A 175 8.42 13.87 -20.75
C VAL A 175 9.40 14.38 -19.68
N GLU A 176 9.00 15.40 -18.93
CA GLU A 176 9.81 15.98 -17.85
C GLU A 176 9.99 15.00 -16.68
N MET A 177 8.91 14.32 -16.26
CA MET A 177 9.00 13.35 -15.17
C MET A 177 9.79 12.11 -15.57
N GLU A 178 9.66 11.64 -16.81
CA GLU A 178 10.47 10.55 -17.33
C GLU A 178 11.95 10.93 -17.39
N ALA A 179 12.30 12.15 -17.82
CA ALA A 179 13.68 12.61 -17.81
C ALA A 179 14.27 12.66 -16.39
N ILE A 180 13.50 13.16 -15.40
CA ILE A 180 13.90 13.16 -13.98
C ILE A 180 14.16 11.73 -13.50
N ARG A 181 13.24 10.80 -13.79
CA ARG A 181 13.35 9.39 -13.43
C ARG A 181 14.55 8.73 -14.08
N LYS A 182 14.81 9.00 -15.37
CA LYS A 182 15.99 8.46 -16.06
C LYS A 182 17.28 8.88 -15.37
N VAL A 183 17.46 10.17 -15.09
CA VAL A 183 18.68 10.68 -14.45
C VAL A 183 18.83 10.13 -13.02
N ASP A 184 17.74 9.98 -12.26
CA ASP A 184 17.75 9.31 -10.95
C ASP A 184 18.21 7.85 -11.04
N GLN A 185 17.74 7.10 -12.04
CA GLN A 185 18.10 5.70 -12.20
C GLN A 185 19.50 5.52 -12.78
N ASP A 186 19.96 6.43 -13.64
CA ASP A 186 21.34 6.42 -14.14
C ASP A 186 22.35 6.58 -12.99
N ASP A 187 22.05 7.43 -11.99
CA ASP A 187 22.86 7.56 -10.77
C ASP A 187 22.97 6.22 -10.00
N ARG A 188 22.01 5.31 -10.15
CA ARG A 188 21.89 4.04 -9.39
C ARG A 188 22.42 2.81 -10.13
N GLN A 189 23.02 2.98 -11.31
CA GLN A 189 23.61 1.88 -12.09
C GLN A 189 25.06 1.56 -11.68
N THR A 190 25.61 2.28 -10.72
CA THR A 190 27.01 2.14 -10.28
C THR A 190 27.06 1.81 -8.79
N ASP A 191 28.08 1.06 -8.39
CA ASP A 191 28.38 0.85 -6.98
C ASP A 191 28.90 2.17 -6.39
N TRP A 192 28.13 2.74 -5.47
CA TRP A 192 28.45 4.03 -4.88
C TRP A 192 29.61 3.92 -3.90
N LYS A 193 30.58 4.82 -4.04
CA LYS A 193 31.59 5.03 -3.02
C LYS A 193 31.07 5.97 -1.93
N PRO A 194 31.53 5.84 -0.67
CA PRO A 194 31.14 6.75 0.40
C PRO A 194 31.30 8.23 0.04
N GLU A 195 32.33 8.59 -0.72
CA GLU A 195 32.59 9.98 -1.16
C GLU A 195 31.53 10.53 -2.13
N GLU A 196 30.80 9.66 -2.83
CA GLU A 196 29.82 10.05 -3.87
C GLU A 196 28.41 10.26 -3.29
N ILE A 197 28.15 9.72 -2.09
CA ILE A 197 26.83 9.71 -1.43
C ILE A 197 26.29 11.13 -1.27
N GLU A 198 27.08 12.06 -0.76
CA GLU A 198 26.65 13.44 -0.54
C GLU A 198 26.21 14.11 -1.86
N GLY A 199 26.98 13.90 -2.92
CA GLY A 199 26.67 14.41 -4.24
C GLY A 199 25.38 13.84 -4.81
N ILE A 200 25.10 12.55 -4.56
CA ILE A 200 23.86 11.88 -4.98
C ILE A 200 22.68 12.42 -4.16
N MET A 201 22.81 12.55 -2.84
CA MET A 201 21.76 13.12 -1.98
C MET A 201 21.40 14.55 -2.40
N ALA A 202 22.39 15.37 -2.76
CA ALA A 202 22.14 16.72 -3.27
C ALA A 202 21.37 16.73 -4.61
N ARG A 203 21.62 15.75 -5.48
CA ARG A 203 20.86 15.58 -6.73
C ARG A 203 19.45 15.04 -6.47
N ASP A 204 19.31 14.07 -5.57
CA ASP A 204 18.02 13.54 -5.12
C ASP A 204 17.13 14.65 -4.56
N ALA A 205 17.67 15.53 -3.72
CA ALA A 205 16.93 16.68 -3.17
C ALA A 205 16.38 17.60 -4.26
N LYS A 206 17.17 17.89 -5.32
CA LYS A 206 16.73 18.72 -6.46
C LYS A 206 15.63 18.04 -7.26
N ARG A 207 15.79 16.75 -7.56
CA ARG A 207 14.79 15.95 -8.29
C ARG A 207 13.49 15.86 -7.49
N LEU A 208 13.59 15.57 -6.21
CA LEU A 208 12.47 15.49 -5.28
C LEU A 208 11.69 16.81 -5.21
N ALA A 209 12.38 17.95 -5.09
CA ALA A 209 11.76 19.27 -5.09
C ALA A 209 10.96 19.52 -6.39
N ARG A 210 11.55 19.17 -7.55
CA ARG A 210 10.87 19.34 -8.84
C ARG A 210 9.67 18.41 -9.00
N THR A 211 9.79 17.14 -8.61
CA THR A 211 8.69 16.17 -8.63
C THR A 211 7.52 16.65 -7.77
N LYS A 212 7.78 17.16 -6.56
CA LYS A 212 6.75 17.73 -5.67
C LYS A 212 6.05 18.94 -6.30
N GLU A 213 6.79 19.79 -6.99
CA GLU A 213 6.21 20.92 -7.71
C GLU A 213 5.25 20.44 -8.83
N LEU A 214 5.66 19.45 -9.63
CA LEU A 214 4.82 18.86 -10.68
C LEU A 214 3.54 18.24 -10.12
N LEU A 215 3.63 17.54 -8.97
CA LEU A 215 2.49 16.98 -8.25
C LEU A 215 1.53 18.09 -7.77
N LYS A 216 2.07 19.16 -7.16
CA LYS A 216 1.29 20.30 -6.66
C LYS A 216 0.57 21.05 -7.78
N GLN A 217 1.21 21.16 -8.94
CA GLN A 217 0.63 21.76 -10.15
C GLN A 217 -0.38 20.83 -10.86
N GLY A 218 -0.53 19.59 -10.43
CA GLY A 218 -1.42 18.61 -11.06
C GLY A 218 -0.95 18.19 -12.46
N ARG A 219 0.35 18.29 -12.74
CA ARG A 219 0.97 17.96 -14.04
C ARG A 219 1.26 16.47 -14.22
N LEU A 220 1.22 15.68 -13.14
CA LEU A 220 1.45 14.23 -13.15
C LEU A 220 0.10 13.51 -13.08
N VAL A 221 -0.28 12.85 -14.18
CA VAL A 221 -1.66 12.39 -14.41
C VAL A 221 -1.75 10.92 -14.82
N THR A 222 -0.80 10.41 -15.60
CA THR A 222 -0.86 9.03 -16.05
C THR A 222 -0.39 8.06 -14.97
N ALA A 223 -0.67 6.77 -15.16
CA ALA A 223 -0.16 5.73 -14.28
C ALA A 223 1.38 5.78 -14.18
N ARG A 224 2.07 5.99 -15.33
CA ARG A 224 3.52 6.12 -15.41
C ARG A 224 4.05 7.36 -14.69
N ASP A 225 3.36 8.49 -14.79
CA ASP A 225 3.73 9.71 -14.06
C ASP A 225 3.73 9.47 -12.54
N LEU A 226 2.68 8.83 -12.03
CA LEU A 226 2.55 8.54 -10.59
C LEU A 226 3.55 7.49 -10.13
N HIS A 227 3.84 6.46 -10.94
CA HIS A 227 4.91 5.51 -10.69
C HIS A 227 6.24 6.23 -10.53
N ASN A 228 6.62 7.02 -11.54
CA ASN A 228 7.90 7.72 -11.55
C ASN A 228 8.01 8.66 -10.35
N ALA A 229 6.93 9.37 -9.99
CA ALA A 229 6.92 10.21 -8.81
C ALA A 229 7.09 9.40 -7.51
N SER A 230 6.42 8.27 -7.37
CA SER A 230 6.57 7.37 -6.22
C SER A 230 8.02 6.89 -6.05
N LEU A 231 8.65 6.48 -7.17
CA LEU A 231 10.05 6.06 -7.20
C LEU A 231 11.00 7.16 -6.69
N LEU A 232 10.77 8.42 -7.06
CA LEU A 232 11.59 9.53 -6.58
C LEU A 232 11.34 9.83 -5.10
N LEU A 233 10.07 9.83 -4.66
CA LEU A 233 9.73 10.14 -3.27
C LEU A 233 10.24 9.07 -2.29
N GLN A 234 10.39 7.80 -2.72
CA GLN A 234 10.96 6.76 -1.87
C GLN A 234 12.46 6.95 -1.55
N HIS A 235 13.14 7.86 -2.24
CA HIS A 235 14.55 8.23 -2.00
C HIS A 235 14.69 9.42 -1.04
N SER A 236 13.58 9.98 -0.55
CA SER A 236 13.59 10.99 0.52
C SER A 236 14.05 10.39 1.86
N ASP A 237 14.10 11.23 2.88
CA ASP A 237 14.36 10.90 4.29
C ASP A 237 13.17 11.29 5.20
N SER A 238 11.98 11.50 4.61
CA SER A 238 10.79 12.00 5.32
C SER A 238 9.63 11.02 5.30
N ALA A 239 8.99 10.84 6.44
CA ALA A 239 7.80 10.00 6.56
C ALA A 239 6.63 10.53 5.70
N ASP A 240 6.52 11.86 5.51
CA ASP A 240 5.49 12.44 4.65
C ASP A 240 5.69 12.08 3.17
N ASP A 241 6.95 12.04 2.74
CA ASP A 241 7.29 11.67 1.38
C ASP A 241 7.11 10.17 1.15
N TYR A 242 7.45 9.32 2.13
CA TYR A 242 7.16 7.89 2.04
C TYR A 242 5.65 7.59 2.03
N ALA A 243 4.86 8.31 2.82
CA ALA A 243 3.40 8.21 2.78
C ALA A 243 2.85 8.60 1.41
N ALA A 244 3.31 9.73 0.86
CA ALA A 244 2.92 10.16 -0.48
C ALA A 244 3.43 9.20 -1.58
N ALA A 245 4.62 8.64 -1.44
CA ALA A 245 5.14 7.61 -2.35
C ALA A 245 4.26 6.36 -2.36
N HIS A 246 3.79 5.92 -1.19
CA HIS A 246 2.86 4.80 -1.07
C HIS A 246 1.52 5.09 -1.74
N GLU A 247 0.94 6.26 -1.46
CA GLU A 247 -0.31 6.71 -2.08
C GLU A 247 -0.20 6.77 -3.62
N LEU A 248 0.93 7.25 -4.14
CA LEU A 248 1.23 7.30 -5.57
C LEU A 248 1.42 5.91 -6.19
N ALA A 249 2.13 5.00 -5.51
CA ALA A 249 2.37 3.64 -5.99
C ALA A 249 1.04 2.87 -6.14
N VAL A 250 0.18 2.96 -5.13
CA VAL A 250 -1.15 2.31 -5.16
C VAL A 250 -1.99 2.91 -6.29
N ALA A 251 -2.04 4.24 -6.44
CA ALA A 251 -2.79 4.88 -7.52
C ALA A 251 -2.24 4.52 -8.92
N ALA A 252 -0.91 4.47 -9.09
CA ALA A 252 -0.26 4.08 -10.35
C ALA A 252 -0.65 2.65 -10.76
N PHE A 253 -0.54 1.70 -9.83
CA PHE A 253 -0.94 0.31 -10.04
C PHE A 253 -2.40 0.22 -10.48
N LEU A 254 -3.28 0.90 -9.74
CA LEU A 254 -4.71 0.86 -9.98
C LEU A 254 -5.17 1.61 -11.25
N LEU A 255 -4.35 2.52 -11.76
CA LEU A 255 -4.55 3.15 -13.07
C LEU A 255 -4.01 2.29 -14.23
N GLY A 256 -3.33 1.18 -13.95
CA GLY A 256 -2.92 0.18 -14.94
C GLY A 256 -1.42 -0.04 -15.08
N ASP A 257 -0.57 0.61 -14.27
CA ASP A 257 0.87 0.35 -14.29
C ASP A 257 1.25 -0.77 -13.32
N GLY A 258 1.19 -2.01 -13.79
CA GLY A 258 1.52 -3.20 -13.00
C GLY A 258 2.94 -3.18 -12.41
N GLU A 259 3.88 -2.47 -13.05
CA GLU A 259 5.26 -2.31 -12.57
C GLU A 259 5.33 -1.48 -11.28
N ALA A 260 4.29 -0.70 -10.94
CA ALA A 260 4.28 0.06 -9.68
C ALA A 260 4.09 -0.84 -8.43
N ARG A 261 3.76 -2.13 -8.60
CA ARG A 261 3.42 -3.03 -7.49
C ARG A 261 4.55 -3.19 -6.48
N TRP A 262 5.80 -3.31 -6.92
CA TRP A 262 6.95 -3.47 -6.01
C TRP A 262 7.21 -2.21 -5.16
N LEU A 263 6.77 -1.04 -5.62
CA LEU A 263 6.86 0.20 -4.84
C LEU A 263 5.88 0.19 -3.66
N ILE A 264 4.73 -0.46 -3.78
CA ILE A 264 3.69 -0.47 -2.73
C ILE A 264 4.24 -1.02 -1.41
N SER A 265 4.83 -2.22 -1.45
CA SER A 265 5.45 -2.85 -0.27
C SER A 265 6.62 -2.03 0.26
N ARG A 266 7.44 -1.53 -0.67
CA ARG A 266 8.71 -0.88 -0.38
C ARG A 266 8.55 0.51 0.24
N THR A 267 7.61 1.32 -0.23
CA THR A 267 7.30 2.63 0.35
C THR A 267 6.59 2.48 1.69
N TYR A 268 5.77 1.43 1.85
CA TYR A 268 5.07 1.14 3.10
C TYR A 268 6.04 0.77 4.23
N ASP A 269 7.00 -0.13 3.97
CA ASP A 269 8.03 -0.48 4.97
C ASP A 269 8.91 0.73 5.32
N ARG A 270 9.32 1.54 4.34
CA ARG A 270 10.07 2.79 4.60
C ARG A 270 9.28 3.76 5.47
N PHE A 271 7.99 3.93 5.18
CA PHE A 271 7.10 4.78 5.96
C PHE A 271 7.04 4.32 7.43
N LEU A 272 6.85 3.02 7.68
CA LEU A 272 6.81 2.47 9.03
C LEU A 272 8.13 2.63 9.76
N LEU A 273 9.25 2.26 9.12
CA LEU A 273 10.59 2.37 9.71
C LEU A 273 10.96 3.82 10.06
N GLN A 274 10.60 4.78 9.19
CA GLN A 274 10.86 6.20 9.44
C GLN A 274 10.10 6.74 10.65
N LEU A 275 8.97 6.12 10.99
CA LEU A 275 8.19 6.45 12.18
C LEU A 275 8.63 5.64 13.43
N GLY A 276 9.67 4.82 13.32
CA GLY A 276 10.16 3.97 14.40
C GLY A 276 9.40 2.66 14.58
N HIS A 277 8.51 2.30 13.64
CA HIS A 277 7.82 1.01 13.63
C HIS A 277 8.62 -0.04 12.87
N ARG A 278 8.29 -1.32 13.07
CA ARG A 278 8.90 -2.44 12.36
C ARG A 278 8.34 -2.53 10.94
N GLN A 279 9.18 -2.90 9.99
CA GLN A 279 8.73 -3.21 8.63
C GLN A 279 7.90 -4.50 8.63
N ARG A 280 7.01 -4.63 7.64
CA ARG A 280 6.04 -5.74 7.54
C ARG A 280 6.43 -6.68 6.43
N LEU A 281 6.89 -6.13 5.32
CA LEU A 281 7.13 -6.84 4.07
C LEU A 281 8.61 -7.15 3.82
N GLY A 282 9.52 -6.68 4.68
CA GLY A 282 10.93 -7.05 4.65
C GLY A 282 11.67 -6.50 3.43
N THR A 283 11.29 -5.33 2.94
CA THR A 283 11.87 -4.72 1.73
C THR A 283 13.10 -3.86 2.01
N GLN A 284 13.37 -3.53 3.27
CA GLN A 284 14.51 -2.70 3.69
C GLN A 284 15.61 -3.56 4.29
N TYR A 285 16.72 -3.66 3.55
CA TYR A 285 17.94 -4.35 3.93
C TYR A 285 18.91 -3.35 4.55
N TRP A 286 19.50 -3.69 5.69
CA TRP A 286 20.45 -2.84 6.40
C TRP A 286 21.80 -3.54 6.45
N PRO A 287 22.78 -3.09 5.64
CA PRO A 287 24.14 -3.60 5.73
C PRO A 287 24.67 -3.49 7.16
N GLY A 288 25.33 -4.53 7.64
CA GLY A 288 26.00 -4.48 8.94
C GLY A 288 25.09 -4.75 10.14
N THR A 289 23.86 -5.22 9.95
CA THR A 289 23.07 -5.85 11.03
C THR A 289 23.27 -7.38 11.03
N VAL A 290 22.93 -8.06 12.12
CA VAL A 290 23.02 -9.54 12.20
C VAL A 290 22.10 -10.19 11.19
N GLU A 291 20.91 -9.63 11.00
CA GLU A 291 19.89 -10.15 10.11
C GLU A 291 20.05 -9.66 8.67
N GLY A 292 20.85 -8.62 8.42
CA GLY A 292 20.91 -7.92 7.12
C GLY A 292 19.60 -7.21 6.73
N LEU A 293 18.66 -7.09 7.67
CA LEU A 293 17.35 -6.48 7.52
C LEU A 293 17.15 -5.39 8.57
N GLY A 294 16.31 -4.41 8.25
CA GLY A 294 15.69 -3.56 9.27
C GLY A 294 14.73 -4.36 10.16
N PRO A 295 14.42 -3.90 11.39
CA PRO A 295 13.53 -4.57 12.32
C PRO A 295 12.19 -4.93 11.69
N MET A 296 11.83 -6.20 11.75
CA MET A 296 10.64 -6.74 11.11
C MET A 296 9.61 -7.23 12.13
N ASP A 297 8.34 -7.12 11.77
CA ASP A 297 7.19 -7.74 12.41
C ASP A 297 6.35 -8.44 11.33
N ASP A 298 6.46 -9.76 11.24
CA ASP A 298 5.71 -10.60 10.30
C ASP A 298 4.44 -11.21 10.90
N LYS A 299 3.97 -10.71 12.05
CA LYS A 299 2.74 -11.18 12.68
C LYS A 299 1.55 -10.97 11.73
N TRP A 300 0.84 -12.06 11.44
CA TRP A 300 -0.29 -12.10 10.49
C TRP A 300 0.08 -11.66 9.06
N MET A 301 1.33 -11.92 8.65
CA MET A 301 1.85 -11.58 7.33
C MET A 301 2.34 -12.84 6.61
N ASN A 302 1.42 -13.59 5.99
CA ASN A 302 1.75 -14.80 5.23
C ASN A 302 2.24 -14.50 3.80
N ASP A 303 2.78 -15.49 3.11
CA ASP A 303 3.34 -15.30 1.76
C ASP A 303 2.30 -14.91 0.70
N THR A 304 1.02 -15.28 0.86
CA THR A 304 -0.05 -14.80 -0.03
C THR A 304 -0.21 -13.27 0.11
N ILE A 305 -0.22 -12.73 1.33
CA ILE A 305 -0.27 -11.27 1.55
C ILE A 305 1.00 -10.62 1.00
N ARG A 306 2.18 -11.15 1.34
CA ARG A 306 3.48 -10.58 0.91
C ARG A 306 3.57 -10.46 -0.61
N THR A 307 3.30 -11.56 -1.31
CA THR A 307 3.35 -11.59 -2.77
C THR A 307 2.22 -10.77 -3.38
N THR A 308 1.03 -10.74 -2.77
CA THR A 308 -0.06 -9.86 -3.20
C THR A 308 0.38 -8.39 -3.19
N LEU A 309 1.08 -7.95 -2.15
CA LEU A 309 1.58 -6.58 -1.98
C LEU A 309 2.89 -6.28 -2.73
N GLY A 310 3.39 -7.22 -3.55
CA GLY A 310 4.59 -7.01 -4.37
C GLY A 310 5.90 -7.22 -3.63
N ALA A 311 5.90 -7.93 -2.51
CA ALA A 311 7.10 -8.39 -1.81
C ALA A 311 7.43 -9.86 -2.14
N ALA A 312 8.66 -10.27 -1.84
CA ALA A 312 9.07 -11.67 -1.94
C ALA A 312 8.50 -12.49 -0.77
N THR A 313 8.54 -13.82 -0.90
CA THR A 313 8.24 -14.72 0.23
C THR A 313 9.17 -14.43 1.41
N LEU A 314 8.75 -14.77 2.62
CA LEU A 314 9.56 -14.58 3.82
C LEU A 314 10.90 -15.32 3.72
N GLU A 315 10.87 -16.55 3.21
CA GLU A 315 12.08 -17.33 2.94
C GLU A 315 13.02 -16.60 1.99
N LYS A 316 12.53 -16.13 0.83
CA LYS A 316 13.36 -15.43 -0.14
C LYS A 316 13.91 -14.11 0.40
N THR A 317 13.11 -13.41 1.19
CA THR A 317 13.52 -12.18 1.89
C THR A 317 14.71 -12.45 2.82
N ARG A 318 14.62 -13.50 3.64
CA ARG A 318 15.70 -13.91 4.54
C ARG A 318 16.93 -14.44 3.79
N GLU A 319 16.75 -15.04 2.62
CA GLU A 319 17.86 -15.45 1.75
C GLU A 319 18.64 -14.24 1.22
N ILE A 320 17.95 -13.23 0.68
CA ILE A 320 18.57 -11.99 0.20
C ILE A 320 19.27 -11.26 1.35
N ALA A 321 18.64 -11.23 2.52
CA ALA A 321 19.15 -10.55 3.69
C ALA A 321 20.54 -11.01 4.13
N LYS A 322 20.89 -12.29 3.89
CA LYS A 322 22.23 -12.83 4.19
C LYS A 322 23.35 -12.07 3.48
N GLN A 323 23.09 -11.46 2.32
CA GLN A 323 24.08 -10.66 1.58
C GLN A 323 24.43 -9.34 2.29
N TYR A 324 23.58 -8.89 3.21
CA TYR A 324 23.71 -7.64 3.95
C TYR A 324 24.12 -7.86 5.41
N ALA A 325 24.11 -9.10 5.88
CA ALA A 325 24.41 -9.44 7.25
C ALA A 325 25.90 -9.24 7.59
N THR A 326 26.22 -8.92 8.85
CA THR A 326 27.61 -8.92 9.32
C THR A 326 28.19 -10.35 9.27
N GLY A 327 28.97 -10.66 8.24
CA GLY A 327 29.71 -11.92 8.14
C GLY A 327 29.33 -12.84 6.97
N GLY A 328 28.96 -12.27 5.82
CA GLY A 328 28.89 -13.00 4.54
C GLY A 328 30.25 -13.41 3.99
#